data_AF-W6MEX4-F1
#
_entry.id   AF-W6MEX4-F1
#
_cell.length_a   1.000
_cell.length_b   1.000
_cell.length_c   1.000
_cell.angle_alpha   90.00
_cell.angle_beta   90.00
_cell.angle_gamma   90.00
#
_symmetry.space_group_name_H-M   'P 1'
#
loop_
_entity.id
_entity.type
_entity.pdbx_description
1 polymer ?
#
loop_
_entity_poly.entity_id
_entity_poly.type
_entity_poly.pdbx_seq_one_letter_code
_entity_poly.pdbx_strand_id
1 'polypeptide(L)'
;CGECDRSTCEEIGSCPGGIVTDVCGCCQVCSRGLGQRCDLTGTNMYGACGEYLECKARTDIGATTEATCLCEEEGSVCGSDGVTYESLCHLLQQTAETPELFVSVRGPCQGVPKIKSAPR
;
A
#
# COMPACT_ATOMS: atom_id res chain seq x y z
N CYS A 1 1.79 13.27 22.48
CA CYS A 1 2.71 12.14 22.64
C CYS A 1 3.82 12.54 23.59
N GLY A 2 4.28 11.62 24.45
CA GLY A 2 5.40 11.83 25.39
C GLY A 2 6.73 11.31 24.86
N GLU A 3 7.72 11.13 25.73
CA GLU A 3 8.97 10.45 25.39
C GLU A 3 8.70 9.00 24.95
N CYS A 4 9.41 8.55 23.91
CA CYS A 4 9.23 7.22 23.35
C CYS A 4 10.00 6.18 24.18
N ASP A 5 9.28 5.35 24.94
CA ASP A 5 9.84 4.18 25.62
C ASP A 5 9.45 2.88 24.89
N ARG A 6 10.39 2.33 24.12
CA ARG A 6 10.14 1.12 23.30
C ARG A 6 9.93 -0.15 24.13
N SER A 7 10.30 -0.15 25.41
CA SER A 7 10.14 -1.32 26.30
C SER A 7 8.67 -1.56 26.65
N THR A 8 7.83 -0.52 26.51
CA THR A 8 6.38 -0.58 26.74
C THR A 8 5.59 -0.97 25.49
N CYS A 9 6.25 -1.10 24.34
CA CYS A 9 5.58 -1.49 23.10
C CYS A 9 5.19 -2.97 23.12
N GLU A 10 4.03 -3.27 22.56
CA GLU A 10 3.57 -4.65 22.40
C GLU A 10 4.38 -5.35 21.29
N GLU A 11 4.66 -6.64 21.47
CA GLU A 11 5.32 -7.44 20.45
C GLU A 11 4.36 -7.71 19.29
N ILE A 12 4.77 -7.38 18.07
CA ILE A 12 3.99 -7.61 16.86
C ILE A 12 4.43 -8.90 16.15
N GLY A 13 3.45 -9.66 15.65
CA GLY A 13 3.68 -10.86 14.84
C GLY A 13 3.91 -10.54 13.35
N SER A 14 3.59 -11.50 12.47
CA SER A 14 3.66 -11.27 11.02
C SER A 14 2.59 -10.27 10.57
N CYS A 15 3.05 -9.13 10.06
CA CYS A 15 2.20 -8.11 9.46
C CYS A 15 2.29 -8.17 7.93
N PRO A 16 1.41 -8.91 7.23
CA PRO A 16 1.45 -9.02 5.77
C PRO A 16 1.20 -7.68 5.06
N GLY A 17 0.55 -6.72 5.75
CA GLY A 17 0.33 -5.36 5.26
C GLY A 17 1.49 -4.40 5.54
N GLY A 18 2.63 -4.89 6.05
CA GLY A 18 3.77 -4.09 6.47
C GLY A 18 3.73 -3.66 7.94
N ILE A 19 4.74 -2.90 8.33
CA ILE A 19 4.88 -2.36 9.68
C ILE A 19 5.03 -0.85 9.57
N VAL A 20 4.24 -0.12 10.36
CA VAL A 20 4.37 1.33 10.54
C VAL A 20 4.51 1.65 12.00
N THR A 21 4.82 2.89 12.33
CA THR A 21 4.79 3.35 13.72
C THR A 21 3.39 3.79 14.12
N ASP A 22 3.08 3.72 15.40
CA ASP A 22 1.87 4.30 15.98
C ASP A 22 1.79 5.83 15.73
N VAL A 23 0.67 6.44 16.09
CA VAL A 23 0.41 7.89 15.89
C VAL A 23 1.45 8.79 16.59
N CYS A 24 2.14 8.29 17.60
CA CYS A 24 3.24 8.96 18.29
C CYS A 24 4.63 8.68 17.69
N GLY A 25 4.74 7.80 16.71
CA GLY A 25 6.01 7.47 16.05
C GLY A 25 6.94 6.58 16.86
N CYS A 26 6.43 5.83 17.86
CA CYS A 26 7.27 5.12 18.82
C CYS A 26 7.23 3.59 18.62
N CYS A 27 6.05 3.01 18.75
CA CYS A 27 5.84 1.57 18.71
C CYS A 27 5.55 1.10 17.29
N GLN A 28 6.08 -0.07 16.96
CA GLN A 28 5.76 -0.73 15.70
C GLN A 28 4.37 -1.35 15.78
N VAL A 29 3.54 -1.11 14.76
CA VAL A 29 2.19 -1.64 14.64
C VAL A 29 1.99 -2.19 13.24
N CYS A 30 1.17 -3.24 13.11
CA CYS A 30 0.84 -3.76 11.79
C CYS A 30 0.06 -2.70 10.99
N SER A 31 0.48 -2.46 9.76
CA SER A 31 -0.24 -1.58 8.87
C SER A 31 -1.32 -2.28 8.06
N ARG A 32 -2.25 -1.48 7.57
CA ARG A 32 -3.30 -1.85 6.63
C ARG A 32 -2.77 -1.79 5.20
N GLY A 33 -3.08 -2.82 4.42
CA GLY A 33 -2.71 -2.91 3.01
C GLY A 33 -3.67 -2.18 2.08
N LEU A 34 -3.31 -2.11 0.80
CA LEU A 34 -4.11 -1.47 -0.26
C LEU A 34 -5.57 -1.99 -0.26
N GLY A 35 -6.53 -1.08 -0.30
CA GLY A 35 -7.96 -1.35 -0.30
C GLY A 35 -8.57 -1.73 1.06
N GLN A 36 -7.75 -1.92 2.11
CA GLN A 36 -8.27 -2.18 3.45
C GLN A 36 -8.85 -0.91 4.07
N ARG A 37 -9.82 -1.08 4.97
CA ARG A 37 -10.45 0.02 5.71
C ARG A 37 -9.43 0.68 6.64
N CYS A 38 -9.54 1.99 6.76
CA CYS A 38 -8.72 2.83 7.62
C CYS A 38 -9.59 3.94 8.22
N ASP A 39 -9.06 4.63 9.24
CA ASP A 39 -9.76 5.71 9.93
C ASP A 39 -9.20 7.08 9.52
N LEU A 40 -10.06 7.99 9.05
CA LEU A 40 -9.68 9.38 8.75
C LEU A 40 -9.58 10.26 10.00
N THR A 41 -10.44 10.03 11.00
CA THR A 41 -10.61 10.93 12.15
C THR A 41 -10.89 10.19 13.44
N GLY A 42 -9.87 10.14 14.32
CA GLY A 42 -10.02 10.01 15.78
C GLY A 42 -10.51 8.67 16.33
N THR A 43 -11.07 7.79 15.52
CA THR A 43 -11.32 6.40 15.87
C THR A 43 -10.09 5.60 15.48
N ASN A 44 -9.40 4.95 16.43
CA ASN A 44 -8.30 4.04 16.10
C ASN A 44 -8.83 2.61 15.93
N MET A 45 -9.88 2.44 15.12
CA MET A 45 -10.65 1.19 15.04
C MET A 45 -9.99 0.18 14.09
N TYR A 46 -9.59 0.65 12.91
CA TYR A 46 -8.97 -0.15 11.85
C TYR A 46 -7.45 0.04 11.82
N GLY A 47 -6.97 1.24 12.16
CA GLY A 47 -5.54 1.56 12.25
C GLY A 47 -4.97 2.25 11.02
N ALA A 48 -3.63 2.38 10.99
CA ALA A 48 -2.90 3.14 9.98
C ALA A 48 -2.64 2.32 8.70
N CYS A 49 -2.61 3.03 7.57
CA CYS A 49 -2.19 2.47 6.29
C CYS A 49 -0.68 2.24 6.25
N GLY A 50 -0.25 1.30 5.40
CA GLY A 50 1.16 0.95 5.22
C GLY A 50 1.96 2.02 4.49
N GLU A 51 3.24 1.72 4.29
CA GLU A 51 4.12 2.59 3.52
C GLU A 51 3.56 2.80 2.10
N TYR A 52 3.68 4.04 1.59
CA TYR A 52 3.14 4.48 0.29
C TYR A 52 1.61 4.42 0.16
N LEU A 53 0.88 4.25 1.26
CA LEU A 53 -0.58 4.27 1.28
C LEU A 53 -1.13 5.47 2.07
N GLU A 54 -2.12 6.15 1.50
CA GLU A 54 -2.86 7.22 2.17
C GLU A 54 -4.29 6.75 2.50
N CYS A 55 -4.75 7.06 3.71
CA CYS A 55 -6.14 6.79 4.08
C CYS A 55 -7.05 7.82 3.41
N LYS A 56 -7.86 7.40 2.44
CA LYS A 56 -8.75 8.27 1.66
C LYS A 56 -10.21 7.82 1.81
N ALA A 57 -11.12 8.80 1.89
CA ALA A 57 -12.56 8.54 1.92
C ALA A 57 -13.01 7.80 0.66
N ARG A 58 -13.88 6.81 0.82
CA ARG A 58 -14.52 6.11 -0.29
C ARG A 58 -15.51 7.04 -0.97
N THR A 59 -15.39 7.19 -2.29
CA THR A 59 -16.27 8.04 -3.11
C THR A 59 -17.32 7.24 -3.88
N ASP A 60 -17.16 5.92 -3.97
CA ASP A 60 -18.05 5.00 -4.65
C ASP A 60 -19.25 4.56 -3.80
N ILE A 61 -19.23 4.85 -2.49
CA ILE A 61 -20.29 4.47 -1.53
C ILE A 61 -20.86 5.71 -0.85
N GLY A 62 -21.71 6.47 -1.55
CA GLY A 62 -22.56 7.54 -0.99
C GLY A 62 -21.89 8.50 0.01
N ALA A 63 -22.68 9.16 0.85
CA ALA A 63 -22.16 9.98 1.95
C ALA A 63 -21.87 9.11 3.19
N THR A 64 -20.84 8.26 3.12
CA THR A 64 -20.36 7.49 4.27
C THR A 64 -19.05 8.07 4.81
N THR A 65 -18.75 7.80 6.07
CA THR A 65 -17.45 8.13 6.69
C THR A 65 -16.43 7.01 6.49
N GLU A 66 -16.65 6.11 5.52
CA GLU A 66 -15.75 4.99 5.27
C GLU A 66 -14.54 5.44 4.46
N ALA A 67 -13.37 5.01 4.89
CA ALA A 67 -12.12 5.28 4.21
C ALA A 67 -11.32 4.00 4.01
N THR A 68 -10.49 4.00 2.98
CA THR A 68 -9.59 2.89 2.65
C THR A 68 -8.20 3.37 2.32
N CYS A 69 -7.23 2.50 2.52
CA CYS A 69 -5.84 2.74 2.13
C CYS A 69 -5.72 2.70 0.60
N LEU A 70 -5.40 3.84 0.00
CA LEU A 70 -5.15 3.97 -1.43
C LEU A 70 -3.69 4.28 -1.67
N CYS A 71 -3.18 3.93 -2.84
CA CYS A 71 -1.79 4.25 -3.19
C CYS A 71 -1.59 5.77 -3.24
N GLU A 72 -0.52 6.24 -2.61
CA GLU A 72 -0.11 7.64 -2.66
C GLU A 72 0.30 8.01 -4.09
N GLU A 73 1.13 7.17 -4.72
CA GLU A 73 1.56 7.33 -6.10
C GLU A 73 0.61 6.63 -7.07
N GLU A 74 0.05 7.42 -7.99
CA GLU A 74 -0.75 6.91 -9.11
C GLU A 74 0.16 6.55 -10.30
N GLY A 75 -0.23 5.54 -11.06
CA GLY A 75 0.42 5.14 -12.31
C GLY A 75 1.13 3.79 -12.23
N SER A 76 1.13 3.08 -13.37
CA SER A 76 1.68 1.73 -13.45
C SER A 76 3.19 1.70 -13.31
N VAL A 77 3.70 0.56 -12.86
CA VAL A 77 5.14 0.29 -12.75
C VAL A 77 5.49 -1.05 -13.37
N CYS A 78 6.70 -1.17 -13.88
CA CYS A 78 7.26 -2.41 -14.37
C CYS A 78 8.10 -3.05 -13.27
N GLY A 79 7.77 -4.27 -12.87
CA GLY A 79 8.57 -5.06 -11.95
C GLY A 79 9.83 -5.63 -12.60
N SER A 80 10.79 -6.04 -11.76
CA SER A 80 12.00 -6.75 -12.18
C SER A 80 11.71 -8.13 -12.79
N ASP A 81 10.50 -8.65 -12.57
CA ASP A 81 9.95 -9.85 -13.18
C ASP A 81 9.34 -9.63 -14.58
N GLY A 82 9.32 -8.38 -15.06
CA GLY A 82 8.74 -8.01 -16.36
C GLY A 82 7.22 -7.93 -16.34
N VAL A 83 6.57 -7.95 -15.16
CA VAL A 83 5.14 -7.77 -15.00
C VAL A 83 4.82 -6.29 -14.78
N THR A 84 3.75 -5.82 -15.43
CA THR A 84 3.23 -4.47 -15.19
C THR A 84 2.23 -4.50 -14.05
N TYR A 85 2.51 -3.74 -13.00
CA TYR A 85 1.62 -3.53 -11.86
C TYR A 85 0.86 -2.23 -12.05
N GLU A 86 -0.41 -2.21 -11.63
CA GLU A 86 -1.28 -1.03 -11.78
C GLU A 86 -0.77 0.18 -11.00
N SER A 87 -0.09 -0.05 -9.87
CA SER A 87 0.60 0.97 -9.09
C SER A 87 1.81 0.40 -8.34
N LEU A 88 2.64 1.28 -7.79
CA LEU A 88 3.72 0.89 -6.87
C LEU A 88 3.22 -0.01 -5.75
N CYS A 89 2.07 0.34 -5.15
CA CYS A 89 1.51 -0.41 -4.03
C CYS A 89 1.13 -1.85 -4.41
N HIS A 90 0.66 -2.10 -5.63
CA HIS A 90 0.39 -3.46 -6.10
C HIS A 90 1.68 -4.29 -6.24
N LEU A 91 2.79 -3.67 -6.67
CA LEU A 91 4.09 -4.35 -6.70
C LEU A 91 4.56 -4.67 -5.28
N LEU A 92 4.45 -3.71 -4.35
CA LEU A 92 4.84 -3.90 -2.95
C LEU A 92 4.04 -4.99 -2.25
N GLN A 93 2.76 -5.18 -2.59
CA GLN A 93 2.01 -6.32 -2.05
C GLN A 93 2.59 -7.66 -2.49
N GLN A 94 3.14 -7.75 -3.70
CA GLN A 94 3.73 -8.97 -4.22
C GLN A 94 5.09 -9.28 -3.57
N THR A 95 5.78 -8.29 -3.00
CA THR A 95 7.08 -8.53 -2.34
C THR A 95 6.97 -9.38 -1.08
N ALA A 96 5.77 -9.48 -0.49
CA ALA A 96 5.49 -10.41 0.61
C ALA A 96 5.72 -11.88 0.19
N GLU A 97 5.44 -12.22 -1.06
CA GLU A 97 5.69 -13.55 -1.62
C GLU A 97 7.00 -13.62 -2.41
N THR A 98 7.44 -12.50 -2.98
CA THR A 98 8.65 -12.39 -3.81
C THR A 98 9.55 -11.25 -3.32
N PRO A 99 10.36 -11.48 -2.27
CA PRO A 99 11.12 -10.42 -1.61
C PRO A 99 12.15 -9.70 -2.50
N GLU A 100 12.56 -10.35 -3.60
CA GLU A 100 13.52 -9.81 -4.57
C GLU A 100 12.86 -8.98 -5.68
N LEU A 101 11.54 -8.82 -5.65
CA LEU A 101 10.81 -8.01 -6.62
C LEU A 101 11.01 -6.51 -6.32
N PHE A 102 11.40 -5.74 -7.34
CA PHE A 102 11.57 -4.30 -7.23
C PHE A 102 11.07 -3.60 -8.51
N VAL A 103 10.88 -2.29 -8.43
CA VAL A 103 10.52 -1.48 -9.62
C VAL A 103 11.72 -1.37 -10.54
N SER A 104 11.59 -1.94 -11.74
CA SER A 104 12.57 -1.81 -12.82
C SER A 104 12.41 -0.47 -13.55
N VAL A 105 11.18 -0.11 -13.91
CA VAL A 105 10.86 1.12 -14.67
C VAL A 105 9.55 1.71 -14.17
N ARG A 106 9.47 3.05 -14.06
CA ARG A 106 8.20 3.76 -13.86
C ARG A 106 7.41 3.79 -15.17
N GLY A 107 6.14 3.39 -15.13
CA GLY A 107 5.32 3.12 -16.30
C GLY A 107 5.19 1.62 -16.61
N PRO A 108 4.41 1.24 -17.62
CA PRO A 108 4.23 -0.16 -18.00
C PRO A 108 5.53 -0.75 -18.52
N CYS A 109 5.68 -2.08 -18.38
CA CYS A 109 6.78 -2.79 -19.00
C CYS A 109 6.75 -2.59 -20.52
N GLN A 110 7.93 -2.41 -21.11
CA GLN A 110 8.07 -2.31 -22.55
C GLN A 110 7.87 -3.68 -23.20
N GLY A 111 6.61 -4.04 -23.42
CA GLY A 111 6.24 -5.17 -24.26
C GLY A 111 6.28 -4.78 -25.72
N VAL A 112 6.66 -5.73 -26.59
CA VAL A 112 6.46 -5.57 -28.04
C VAL A 112 4.97 -5.31 -28.29
N PRO A 113 4.58 -4.22 -28.97
CA PRO A 113 3.17 -3.95 -29.24
C PRO A 113 2.57 -5.13 -30.01
N LYS A 114 1.62 -5.83 -29.39
CA LYS A 114 0.84 -6.86 -30.08
C LYS A 114 -0.08 -6.12 -31.04
N ILE A 115 0.30 -6.06 -32.32
CA ILE A 115 -0.53 -5.52 -33.40
C ILE A 115 -1.85 -6.30 -33.38
N LYS A 116 -2.92 -5.67 -32.87
CA LYS A 116 -4.22 -6.35 -32.69
C LYS A 116 -4.99 -6.54 -34.00
N SER A 117 -4.52 -6.04 -35.14
CA SER A 117 -5.17 -6.26 -36.44
C SER A 117 -4.24 -6.01 -37.62
N ALA A 118 -4.30 -6.87 -38.65
CA ALA A 118 -3.67 -6.63 -39.94
C ALA A 118 -4.32 -5.42 -40.64
N PRO A 119 -3.57 -4.61 -41.41
CA PRO A 119 -4.14 -3.53 -42.21
C PRO A 119 -5.13 -4.08 -43.24
N ARG A 120 -6.21 -3.33 -43.47
CA ARG A 120 -7.27 -3.62 -44.45
C ARG A 120 -6.80 -3.38 -45.89
#